data_AF-A0A9P7VUY5-F1
#
_entry.id   AF-A0A9P7VUY5-F1
#
_cell.length_a   1.000
_cell.length_b   1.000
_cell.length_c   1.000
_cell.angle_alpha   90.00
_cell.angle_beta   90.00
_cell.angle_gamma   90.00
#
_symmetry.space_group_name_H-M   'P 1'
#
loop_
_entity.id
_entity.type
_entity.pdbx_description
1 polymer ?
#
loop_
_entity_poly.entity_id
_entity_poly.type
_entity_poly.pdbx_seq_one_letter_code
_entity_poly.pdbx_strand_id
1 'polypeptide(L)'
;MTATCTLSSFNWTLNAVSQDPCTVASSLLGVCDGGTYDIQSLPDQSHYLGPSIDGANPCQCNTVSYSLISACAACQNRTYEQWSLWRVNCASVDIGGFPDPIPEGTHVPGWAYLDVTKTQDTFDINQAKQNANATESTFVPQPTSTTASPVTSSPAATSTQESHSNRDKVVGGSVAGGVVGLMAVVGLVGIWTYRRRQRHKARRDEETASESKDKDDVEEVSGLPTLRVS
;
A
#
# COMPACT_ATOMS: atom_id res chain seq x y z
N MET A 1 -22.93 -13.65 9.76
CA MET A 1 -22.46 -13.42 11.15
C MET A 1 -21.32 -12.45 11.04
N THR A 2 -21.25 -11.48 11.94
CA THR A 2 -20.13 -10.52 11.99
C THR A 2 -18.82 -11.28 12.22
N ALA A 3 -17.78 -10.86 11.51
CA ALA A 3 -16.46 -11.45 11.58
C ALA A 3 -15.80 -11.16 12.92
N THR A 4 -15.17 -12.18 13.49
CA THR A 4 -14.34 -12.09 14.68
C THR A 4 -13.08 -12.92 14.47
N CYS A 5 -12.05 -12.64 15.26
CA CYS A 5 -10.84 -13.45 15.29
C CYS A 5 -11.11 -14.80 15.98
N THR A 6 -10.99 -15.91 15.25
CA THR A 6 -11.25 -17.26 15.78
C THR A 6 -9.99 -18.01 16.17
N LEU A 7 -8.82 -17.56 15.70
CA LEU A 7 -7.53 -18.19 15.99
C LEU A 7 -6.81 -17.55 17.17
N SER A 8 -6.60 -18.31 18.25
CA SER A 8 -5.80 -17.86 19.41
C SER A 8 -4.34 -17.55 19.08
N SER A 9 -3.79 -18.15 18.01
CA SER A 9 -2.44 -17.83 17.50
C SER A 9 -2.32 -16.40 16.97
N PHE A 10 -3.44 -15.71 16.76
CA PHE A 10 -3.54 -14.31 16.36
C PHE A 10 -3.82 -13.36 17.52
N ASN A 11 -3.81 -13.79 18.79
CA ASN A 11 -4.02 -12.88 19.93
C ASN A 11 -3.05 -11.68 19.98
N TRP A 12 -1.90 -11.76 19.30
CA TRP A 12 -0.97 -10.64 19.15
C TRP A 12 -1.52 -9.47 18.31
N THR A 13 -2.62 -9.67 17.57
CA THR A 13 -3.28 -8.60 16.79
C THR A 13 -4.27 -7.79 17.63
N LEU A 14 -4.60 -8.24 18.84
CA LEU A 14 -5.47 -7.51 19.75
C LEU A 14 -4.81 -6.19 20.13
N ASN A 15 -5.59 -5.12 20.10
CA ASN A 15 -5.13 -3.81 20.56
C ASN A 15 -5.26 -3.67 22.09
N ALA A 16 -4.81 -2.53 22.64
CA ALA A 16 -4.80 -2.26 24.08
C ALA A 16 -6.19 -2.31 24.74
N VAL A 17 -7.27 -2.16 23.97
CA VAL A 17 -8.67 -2.24 24.44
C VAL A 17 -9.34 -3.57 24.07
N SER A 18 -8.54 -4.61 23.76
CA SER A 18 -9.00 -5.97 23.44
C SER A 18 -9.91 -6.09 22.21
N GLN A 19 -9.80 -5.17 21.25
CA GLN A 19 -10.47 -5.32 19.96
C GLN A 19 -9.62 -6.16 19.02
N ASP A 20 -10.28 -7.06 18.29
CA ASP A 20 -9.66 -7.87 17.25
C ASP A 20 -9.56 -7.10 15.91
N PRO A 21 -8.72 -7.55 14.97
CA PRO A 21 -8.52 -6.83 13.70
C PRO A 21 -9.81 -6.70 12.88
N CYS A 22 -10.77 -7.62 13.02
CA CYS A 22 -12.07 -7.51 12.36
C CYS A 22 -12.88 -6.34 12.93
N THR A 23 -12.89 -6.18 14.25
CA THR A 23 -13.59 -5.10 14.96
C THR A 23 -12.98 -3.74 14.61
N VAL A 24 -11.64 -3.64 14.60
CA VAL A 24 -10.95 -2.40 14.23
C VAL A 24 -11.19 -2.06 12.76
N ALA A 25 -11.11 -3.05 11.84
CA ALA A 25 -11.43 -2.85 10.43
C ALA A 25 -12.86 -2.36 10.21
N SER A 26 -13.84 -2.98 10.87
CA SER A 26 -15.26 -2.61 10.81
C SER A 26 -15.47 -1.16 11.27
N SER A 27 -14.77 -0.75 12.33
CA SER A 27 -14.85 0.62 12.85
C SER A 27 -14.32 1.65 11.84
N LEU A 28 -13.15 1.40 11.22
CA LEU A 28 -12.58 2.33 10.24
C LEU A 28 -13.39 2.38 8.94
N LEU A 29 -13.82 1.22 8.44
CA LEU A 29 -14.66 1.18 7.23
C LEU A 29 -16.04 1.81 7.47
N GLY A 30 -16.57 1.75 8.70
CA GLY A 30 -17.78 2.47 9.07
C GLY A 30 -17.65 3.98 8.89
N VAL A 31 -16.50 4.55 9.29
CA VAL A 31 -16.21 5.98 9.05
C VAL A 31 -16.24 6.28 7.55
N CYS A 32 -15.62 5.43 6.74
CA CYS A 32 -15.58 5.61 5.29
C CYS A 32 -16.96 5.53 4.62
N ASP A 33 -17.89 4.79 5.21
CA ASP A 33 -19.27 4.63 4.73
C ASP A 33 -20.23 5.67 5.32
N GLY A 34 -19.73 6.57 6.18
CA GLY A 34 -20.56 7.54 6.88
C GLY A 34 -21.49 6.92 7.92
N GLY A 35 -21.16 5.75 8.45
CA GLY A 35 -22.00 5.01 9.39
C GLY A 35 -21.38 3.73 9.91
N THR A 36 -22.12 2.63 9.82
CA THR A 36 -21.69 1.30 10.31
C THR A 36 -21.28 0.41 9.15
N TYR A 37 -20.20 -0.35 9.31
CA TYR A 37 -19.75 -1.32 8.32
C TYR A 37 -19.65 -2.71 8.94
N ASP A 38 -20.53 -3.64 8.55
CA ASP A 38 -20.54 -4.99 9.10
C ASP A 38 -19.71 -5.95 8.23
N ILE A 39 -18.51 -6.28 8.70
CA ILE A 39 -17.65 -7.27 8.04
C ILE A 39 -18.24 -8.65 8.29
N GLN A 40 -18.67 -9.34 7.24
CA GLN A 40 -19.14 -10.72 7.36
C GLN A 40 -18.00 -11.71 7.54
N SER A 41 -18.21 -12.77 8.32
CA SER A 41 -17.28 -13.89 8.37
C SER A 41 -17.09 -14.53 6.99
N LEU A 42 -15.86 -14.93 6.69
CA LEU A 42 -15.51 -15.53 5.40
C LEU A 42 -15.80 -17.04 5.36
N PRO A 43 -16.41 -17.55 4.28
CA PRO A 43 -16.44 -18.98 3.98
C PRO A 43 -15.04 -19.59 3.86
N ASP A 44 -14.93 -20.92 3.95
CA ASP A 44 -13.66 -21.61 3.73
C ASP A 44 -13.07 -21.30 2.36
N GLN A 45 -11.74 -21.17 2.29
CA GLN A 45 -10.99 -20.88 1.06
C GLN A 45 -11.40 -19.58 0.34
N SER A 46 -11.92 -18.60 1.06
CA SER A 46 -12.25 -17.27 0.54
C SER A 46 -11.41 -16.17 1.18
N HIS A 47 -11.50 -14.94 0.65
CA HIS A 47 -10.82 -13.74 1.13
C HIS A 47 -11.76 -12.53 0.99
N TYR A 48 -11.45 -11.45 1.70
CA TYR A 48 -12.13 -10.17 1.51
C TYR A 48 -11.66 -9.50 0.22
N LEU A 49 -12.60 -8.91 -0.51
CA LEU A 49 -12.33 -8.10 -1.69
C LEU A 49 -12.18 -6.63 -1.30
N GLY A 50 -11.44 -5.90 -2.12
CA GLY A 50 -11.34 -4.45 -2.01
C GLY A 50 -12.63 -3.73 -2.40
N PRO A 51 -12.64 -2.39 -2.30
CA PRO A 51 -13.83 -1.57 -2.59
C PRO A 51 -14.39 -1.84 -3.99
N SER A 52 -15.72 -1.91 -4.11
CA SER A 52 -16.40 -1.97 -5.40
C SER A 52 -16.26 -0.65 -6.16
N ILE A 53 -16.59 -0.63 -7.46
CA ILE A 53 -16.55 0.59 -8.27
C ILE A 53 -17.41 1.71 -7.65
N ASP A 54 -18.59 1.36 -7.13
CA ASP A 54 -19.52 2.34 -6.53
C ASP A 54 -19.20 2.67 -5.06
N GLY A 55 -18.40 1.83 -4.38
CA GLY A 55 -18.01 2.01 -2.98
C GLY A 55 -16.60 2.61 -2.80
N ALA A 56 -15.75 2.55 -3.83
CA ALA A 56 -14.38 3.03 -3.76
C ALA A 56 -14.30 4.53 -3.50
N ASN A 57 -13.62 4.89 -2.42
CA ASN A 57 -13.37 6.26 -2.03
C ASN A 57 -12.00 6.38 -1.32
N PRO A 58 -11.41 7.59 -1.22
CA PRO A 58 -10.10 7.76 -0.59
C PRO A 58 -10.00 7.18 0.82
N CYS A 59 -11.08 7.24 1.62
CA CYS A 59 -11.10 6.68 2.97
C CYS A 59 -10.91 5.17 2.98
N GLN A 60 -11.59 4.40 2.12
CA GLN A 60 -11.40 2.94 2.08
C GLN A 60 -10.09 2.53 1.37
N CYS A 61 -9.64 3.38 0.44
CA CYS A 61 -8.49 3.13 -0.43
C CYS A 61 -7.15 3.45 0.25
N ASN A 62 -6.90 2.88 1.42
CA ASN A 62 -5.64 3.07 2.15
C ASN A 62 -5.05 1.75 2.65
N THR A 63 -3.73 1.74 2.90
CA THR A 63 -3.03 0.52 3.32
C THR A 63 -3.34 0.07 4.74
N VAL A 64 -3.83 0.96 5.61
CA VAL A 64 -4.20 0.65 6.99
C VAL A 64 -5.47 -0.21 7.02
N SER A 65 -6.51 0.20 6.30
CA SER A 65 -7.74 -0.58 6.13
C SER A 65 -7.45 -1.94 5.49
N TYR A 66 -6.59 -1.98 4.46
CA TYR A 66 -6.15 -3.22 3.83
C TYR A 66 -5.44 -4.16 4.82
N SER A 67 -4.51 -3.64 5.62
CA SER A 67 -3.77 -4.45 6.61
C SER A 67 -4.70 -5.04 7.67
N LEU A 68 -5.66 -4.26 8.18
CA LEU A 68 -6.62 -4.72 9.18
C LEU A 68 -7.57 -5.78 8.61
N ILE A 69 -8.08 -5.59 7.38
CA ILE A 69 -8.93 -6.58 6.72
C ILE A 69 -8.16 -7.87 6.40
N SER A 70 -6.91 -7.75 5.95
CA SER A 70 -6.05 -8.91 5.69
C SER A 70 -5.75 -9.69 6.97
N ALA A 71 -5.46 -9.00 8.08
CA ALA A 71 -5.30 -9.61 9.39
C ALA A 71 -6.60 -10.26 9.87
N CYS A 72 -7.76 -9.64 9.64
CA CYS A 72 -9.08 -10.20 9.94
C CYS A 72 -9.33 -11.51 9.18
N ALA A 73 -8.97 -11.59 7.90
CA ALA A 73 -9.06 -12.84 7.15
C ALA A 73 -8.08 -13.89 7.69
N ALA A 74 -6.81 -13.52 7.90
CA ALA A 74 -5.78 -14.42 8.41
C ALA A 74 -6.18 -15.02 9.76
N CYS A 75 -6.73 -14.22 10.67
CA CYS A 75 -7.15 -14.67 11.99
C CYS A 75 -8.47 -15.48 12.00
N GLN A 76 -9.19 -15.53 10.89
CA GLN A 76 -10.28 -16.46 10.62
C GLN A 76 -9.81 -17.76 9.96
N ASN A 77 -8.49 -17.97 9.81
CA ASN A 77 -7.89 -19.05 9.03
C ASN A 77 -8.31 -19.01 7.55
N ARG A 78 -8.20 -17.82 6.93
CA ARG A 78 -8.52 -17.56 5.53
C ARG A 78 -7.32 -16.97 4.79
N THR A 79 -7.40 -16.95 3.47
CA THR A 79 -6.45 -16.21 2.65
C THR A 79 -6.83 -14.74 2.59
N TYR A 80 -5.90 -13.91 2.14
CA TYR A 80 -6.09 -12.47 1.97
C TYR A 80 -5.54 -12.04 0.62
N GLU A 81 -6.16 -11.01 0.05
CA GLU A 81 -5.89 -10.55 -1.31
C GLU A 81 -4.59 -9.74 -1.38
N GLN A 82 -3.99 -9.66 -2.56
CA GLN A 82 -2.85 -8.77 -2.81
C GLN A 82 -3.28 -7.30 -2.79
N TRP A 83 -2.39 -6.41 -2.36
CA TRP A 83 -2.69 -4.98 -2.29
C TRP A 83 -3.04 -4.40 -3.67
N SER A 84 -2.34 -4.79 -4.73
CA SER A 84 -2.63 -4.34 -6.10
C SER A 84 -4.04 -4.71 -6.57
N LEU A 85 -4.56 -5.86 -6.15
CA LEU A 85 -5.92 -6.31 -6.47
C LEU A 85 -6.95 -5.64 -5.56
N TRP A 86 -6.65 -5.46 -4.28
CA TRP A 86 -7.49 -4.70 -3.35
C TRP A 86 -7.81 -3.29 -3.89
N ARG A 87 -6.80 -2.61 -4.41
CA ARG A 87 -6.92 -1.21 -4.85
C ARG A 87 -7.39 -1.04 -6.29
N VAL A 88 -7.84 -2.09 -6.98
CA VAL A 88 -8.09 -2.04 -8.44
C VAL A 88 -9.09 -0.96 -8.85
N ASN A 89 -10.07 -0.67 -7.99
CA ASN A 89 -11.10 0.36 -8.22
C ASN A 89 -10.74 1.72 -7.60
N CYS A 90 -9.57 1.86 -6.96
CA CYS A 90 -9.15 3.08 -6.27
C CYS A 90 -8.43 4.04 -7.24
N ALA A 91 -9.02 5.21 -7.47
CA ALA A 91 -8.40 6.27 -8.27
C ALA A 91 -7.14 6.86 -7.60
N SER A 92 -7.17 7.00 -6.29
CA SER A 92 -6.05 7.42 -5.43
C SER A 92 -5.96 6.50 -4.22
N VAL A 93 -4.77 6.42 -3.61
CA VAL A 93 -4.60 5.71 -2.34
C VAL A 93 -3.74 6.47 -1.36
N ASP A 94 -3.93 6.18 -0.08
CA ASP A 94 -3.05 6.59 1.00
C ASP A 94 -2.19 5.42 1.48
N ILE A 95 -0.87 5.66 1.57
CA ILE A 95 0.12 4.67 2.00
C ILE A 95 0.61 5.04 3.40
N GLY A 96 0.52 4.10 4.33
CA GLY A 96 1.01 4.26 5.70
C GLY A 96 0.19 5.21 6.56
N GLY A 97 -1.06 5.50 6.17
CA GLY A 97 -1.96 6.40 6.91
C GLY A 97 -3.42 6.09 6.68
N PHE A 98 -4.25 6.47 7.65
CA PHE A 98 -5.71 6.48 7.55
C PHE A 98 -6.16 7.95 7.47
N PRO A 99 -6.90 8.37 6.42
CA PRO A 99 -7.13 9.78 6.14
C PRO A 99 -8.18 10.46 7.02
N ASP A 100 -9.04 9.68 7.69
CA ASP A 100 -10.15 10.18 8.49
C ASP A 100 -9.90 10.02 10.01
N PRO A 101 -10.67 10.73 10.86
CA PRO A 101 -10.58 10.57 12.30
C PRO A 101 -10.92 9.13 12.74
N ILE A 102 -10.07 8.54 13.57
CA ILE A 102 -10.34 7.24 14.20
C ILE A 102 -11.52 7.40 15.17
N PRO A 103 -12.56 6.56 15.12
CA PRO A 103 -13.70 6.64 16.04
C PRO A 103 -13.30 6.54 17.52
N GLU A 104 -14.08 7.19 18.39
CA GLU A 104 -13.92 7.05 19.83
C GLU A 104 -14.05 5.57 20.24
N GLY A 105 -13.13 5.12 21.10
CA GLY A 105 -13.09 3.72 21.55
C GLY A 105 -12.43 2.75 20.57
N THR A 106 -11.98 3.19 19.39
CA THR A 106 -11.18 2.37 18.47
C THR A 106 -9.71 2.69 18.61
N HIS A 107 -8.88 1.65 18.76
CA HIS A 107 -7.43 1.76 18.73
C HIS A 107 -6.90 1.05 17.50
N VAL A 108 -6.13 1.75 16.66
CA VAL A 108 -5.52 1.16 15.47
C VAL A 108 -4.10 0.71 15.81
N PRO A 109 -3.80 -0.60 15.76
CA PRO A 109 -2.48 -1.11 16.08
C PRO A 109 -1.38 -0.53 15.17
N GLY A 110 -0.20 -0.26 15.73
CA GLY A 110 0.91 0.30 14.96
C GLY A 110 1.37 -0.58 13.78
N TRP A 111 1.20 -1.90 13.89
CA TRP A 111 1.51 -2.83 12.78
C TRP A 111 0.62 -2.65 11.55
N ALA A 112 -0.57 -2.05 11.68
CA ALA A 112 -1.47 -1.80 10.55
C ALA A 112 -0.93 -0.73 9.59
N TYR A 113 0.01 0.10 10.06
CA TYR A 113 0.63 1.18 9.29
C TYR A 113 1.91 0.74 8.55
N LEU A 114 2.28 -0.54 8.62
CA LEU A 114 3.40 -1.07 7.86
C LEU A 114 3.16 -0.89 6.35
N ASP A 115 4.23 -0.56 5.63
CA ASP A 115 4.15 -0.23 4.21
C ASP A 115 4.05 -1.50 3.36
N VAL A 116 2.82 -1.87 3.01
CA VAL A 116 2.51 -3.06 2.21
C VAL A 116 3.06 -3.00 0.77
N THR A 117 3.42 -1.81 0.28
CA THR A 117 4.02 -1.64 -1.05
C THR A 117 5.46 -2.11 -1.10
N LYS A 118 6.12 -2.22 0.07
CA LYS A 118 7.50 -2.70 0.19
C LYS A 118 7.58 -4.19 0.55
N THR A 119 6.48 -4.79 1.01
CA THR A 119 6.40 -6.19 1.45
C THR A 119 5.84 -7.11 0.36
N GLN A 120 6.29 -6.94 -0.89
CA GLN A 120 5.84 -7.77 -2.01
C GLN A 120 4.32 -7.71 -2.26
N ASP A 121 3.73 -6.52 -2.12
CA ASP A 121 2.32 -6.26 -2.42
C ASP A 121 1.33 -7.02 -1.53
N THR A 122 1.70 -7.30 -0.27
CA THR A 122 0.83 -8.04 0.65
C THR A 122 1.03 -7.70 2.12
N PHE A 123 0.06 -8.07 2.95
CA PHE A 123 0.17 -8.06 4.41
C PHE A 123 1.19 -9.13 4.89
N ASP A 124 2.33 -8.67 5.41
CA ASP A 124 3.36 -9.54 5.98
C ASP A 124 3.07 -9.81 7.46
N ILE A 125 2.51 -10.99 7.74
CA ILE A 125 2.20 -11.45 9.10
C ILE A 125 3.42 -11.44 10.02
N ASN A 126 4.61 -11.79 9.52
CA ASN A 126 5.81 -11.88 10.35
C ASN A 126 6.28 -10.47 10.76
N GLN A 127 6.28 -9.54 9.81
CA GLN A 127 6.63 -8.15 10.11
C GLN A 127 5.59 -7.49 11.02
N ALA A 128 4.30 -7.74 10.78
CA ALA A 128 3.23 -7.24 11.63
C ALA A 128 3.36 -7.77 13.06
N LYS A 129 3.64 -9.07 13.22
CA LYS A 129 3.85 -9.69 14.52
C LYS A 129 5.08 -9.16 15.26
N GLN A 130 6.16 -8.83 14.55
CA GLN A 130 7.33 -8.16 15.15
C GLN A 130 7.00 -6.74 15.66
N ASN A 131 5.98 -6.10 15.08
CA ASN A 131 5.51 -4.76 15.44
C ASN A 131 4.20 -4.80 16.25
N ALA A 132 3.85 -5.94 16.87
CA ALA A 132 2.63 -6.08 17.66
C ALA A 132 2.52 -5.03 18.79
N ASN A 133 3.66 -4.63 19.36
CA ASN A 133 3.75 -3.64 20.44
C ASN A 133 4.05 -2.21 19.94
N ALA A 134 3.96 -1.95 18.63
CA ALA A 134 4.14 -0.60 18.11
C ALA A 134 3.01 0.32 18.59
N THR A 135 3.33 1.61 18.76
CA THR A 135 2.38 2.60 19.27
C THR A 135 1.08 2.60 18.47
N GLU A 136 -0.04 2.50 19.18
CA GLU A 136 -1.36 2.52 18.59
C GLU A 136 -1.80 3.97 18.29
N SER A 137 -2.55 4.13 17.21
CA SER A 137 -3.24 5.38 16.92
C SER A 137 -4.64 5.35 17.52
N THR A 138 -5.09 6.49 18.05
CA THR A 138 -6.36 6.61 18.76
C THR A 138 -7.14 7.82 18.28
N PHE A 139 -8.37 7.94 18.74
CA PHE A 139 -9.17 9.14 18.56
C PHE A 139 -8.43 10.38 19.05
N VAL A 140 -8.32 11.38 18.18
CA VAL A 140 -7.84 12.72 18.53
C VAL A 140 -9.06 13.65 18.50
N PRO A 141 -9.45 14.27 19.63
CA PRO A 141 -10.56 15.21 19.64
C PRO A 141 -10.24 16.40 18.75
N GLN A 142 -11.10 16.67 17.77
CA GLN A 142 -11.00 17.87 16.95
C GLN A 142 -11.25 19.11 17.83
N PRO A 143 -10.42 20.17 17.75
CA PRO A 143 -10.68 21.38 18.51
C PRO A 143 -12.03 21.98 18.10
N THR A 144 -12.94 22.08 19.07
CA THR A 144 -14.22 22.76 18.90
C THR A 144 -13.96 24.27 18.87
N SER A 145 -14.02 24.87 17.68
CA SER A 145 -13.99 26.33 17.52
C SER A 145 -15.22 26.93 18.19
N THR A 146 -15.08 27.29 19.47
CA THR A 146 -16.13 27.98 20.22
C THR A 146 -16.10 29.44 19.79
N THR A 147 -17.02 29.83 18.90
CA THR A 147 -17.20 31.24 18.53
C THR A 147 -17.93 31.94 19.68
N ALA A 148 -17.17 32.48 20.64
CA ALA A 148 -17.70 33.37 21.67
C ALA A 148 -17.57 34.83 21.19
N SER A 149 -18.71 35.51 21.03
CA SER A 149 -18.76 36.95 20.76
C SER A 149 -18.41 37.77 22.02
N PRO A 150 -17.73 38.93 21.91
CA PRO A 150 -17.24 39.67 23.06
C PRO A 150 -18.30 40.63 23.62
N VAL A 151 -18.47 40.68 24.94
CA VAL A 151 -19.01 41.86 25.62
C VAL A 151 -17.97 42.45 26.57
N THR A 152 -17.69 43.71 26.30
CA THR A 152 -16.72 44.60 26.92
C THR A 152 -17.15 45.05 28.31
N SER A 153 -16.26 44.94 29.31
CA SER A 153 -16.08 45.96 30.36
C SER A 153 -14.79 45.72 31.16
N SER A 154 -13.88 46.69 31.04
CA SER A 154 -12.67 46.93 31.85
C SER A 154 -13.04 47.84 33.07
N PRO A 155 -12.15 48.21 34.03
CA PRO A 155 -10.72 47.86 34.15
C PRO A 155 -10.20 47.51 35.58
N ALA A 156 -8.93 47.08 35.57
CA ALA A 156 -7.84 47.32 36.53
C ALA A 156 -7.78 46.58 37.88
N ALA A 157 -6.82 45.65 37.99
CA ALA A 157 -5.64 45.85 38.83
C ALA A 157 -4.45 44.99 38.36
N THR A 158 -3.31 45.66 38.27
CA THR A 158 -1.99 45.29 37.76
C THR A 158 -1.26 44.22 38.59
N SER A 159 -0.65 43.24 37.92
CA SER A 159 0.71 42.79 38.24
C SER A 159 1.39 42.31 36.94
N THR A 160 2.57 42.86 36.68
CA THR A 160 3.26 42.87 35.39
C THR A 160 4.38 41.81 35.38
N GLN A 161 4.41 41.06 34.27
CA GLN A 161 5.52 40.45 33.50
C GLN A 161 6.81 39.98 34.21
N GLU A 162 7.21 38.74 33.90
CA GLU A 162 8.33 38.41 32.98
C GLU A 162 8.32 36.89 32.75
N SER A 163 8.30 36.39 31.50
CA SER A 163 9.56 36.03 30.87
C SER A 163 9.41 35.80 29.35
N HIS A 164 10.15 36.65 28.64
CA HIS A 164 11.02 36.39 27.48
C HIS A 164 10.60 35.42 26.36
N SER A 165 10.32 36.06 25.23
CA SER A 165 10.53 35.60 23.87
C SER A 165 11.91 34.99 23.62
N ASN A 166 11.97 33.87 22.90
CA ASN A 166 13.01 33.66 21.90
C ASN A 166 12.35 33.34 20.56
N ARG A 167 12.54 34.29 19.63
CA ARG A 167 12.35 34.12 18.20
C ARG A 167 13.64 33.53 17.67
N ASP A 168 13.64 32.25 17.31
CA ASP A 168 14.66 31.72 16.42
C ASP A 168 14.09 31.57 15.02
N LYS A 169 14.61 32.45 14.15
CA LYS A 169 14.54 32.33 12.70
C LYS A 169 15.25 31.04 12.27
N VAL A 170 14.53 30.15 11.61
CA VAL A 170 15.11 29.24 10.61
C VAL A 170 14.20 29.33 9.38
N VAL A 171 14.49 30.29 8.50
CA VAL A 171 15.04 30.04 7.15
C VAL A 171 14.10 29.19 6.32
N GLY A 172 13.29 29.89 5.52
CA GLY A 172 12.61 29.29 4.38
C GLY A 172 13.62 28.74 3.38
N GLY A 173 13.30 27.56 2.84
CA GLY A 173 14.02 26.94 1.74
C GLY A 173 13.02 26.21 0.85
N SER A 174 12.40 26.94 -0.07
CA SER A 174 11.81 26.37 -1.27
C SER A 174 12.92 25.99 -2.24
N VAL A 175 12.89 24.78 -2.80
CA VAL A 175 13.49 24.52 -4.12
C VAL A 175 12.53 23.68 -4.96
N ALA A 176 11.85 24.38 -5.86
CA ALA A 176 11.32 23.81 -7.09
C ALA A 176 12.48 23.22 -7.91
N GLY A 177 12.36 21.98 -8.38
CA GLY A 177 13.40 21.37 -9.21
C GLY A 177 13.18 19.90 -9.56
N GLY A 178 11.94 19.47 -9.80
CA GLY A 178 11.60 18.05 -9.96
C GLY A 178 11.29 17.56 -11.38
N VAL A 179 11.42 18.39 -12.42
CA VAL A 179 10.98 18.00 -13.78
C VAL A 179 12.17 17.62 -14.68
N VAL A 180 13.37 18.15 -14.42
CA VAL A 180 14.56 17.86 -15.25
C VAL A 180 15.22 16.54 -14.85
N GLY A 181 15.21 16.17 -13.56
CA GLY A 181 15.80 14.91 -13.08
C GLY A 181 15.06 13.66 -13.53
N LEU A 182 13.72 13.74 -13.63
CA LEU A 182 12.88 12.60 -14.00
C LEU A 182 13.06 12.22 -15.48
N MET A 183 13.23 13.22 -16.36
CA MET A 183 13.50 13.00 -17.78
C MET A 183 14.87 12.35 -18.04
N ALA A 184 15.89 12.69 -17.24
CA ALA A 184 17.20 12.07 -17.36
C ALA A 184 17.17 10.59 -16.95
N VAL A 185 16.46 10.25 -15.88
CA VAL A 185 16.32 8.87 -15.41
C VAL A 185 15.52 8.01 -16.38
N VAL A 186 14.39 8.52 -16.90
CA VAL A 186 13.58 7.80 -17.91
C VAL A 186 14.39 7.63 -19.21
N GLY A 187 15.15 8.64 -19.62
CA GLY A 187 16.04 8.55 -20.78
C GLY A 187 17.12 7.48 -20.61
N LEU A 188 17.77 7.41 -19.46
CA LEU A 188 18.80 6.40 -19.17
C LEU A 188 18.23 4.97 -19.13
N VAL A 189 17.06 4.78 -18.53
CA VAL A 189 16.35 3.48 -18.49
C VAL A 189 15.89 3.08 -19.90
N GLY A 190 15.37 4.03 -20.69
CA GLY A 190 15.00 3.81 -22.10
C GLY A 190 16.19 3.40 -22.96
N ILE A 191 17.32 4.11 -22.86
CA ILE A 191 18.56 3.78 -23.60
C ILE A 191 19.10 2.41 -23.16
N TRP A 192 19.10 2.11 -21.86
CA TRP A 192 19.60 0.83 -21.34
C TRP A 192 18.75 -0.35 -21.82
N THR A 193 17.42 -0.23 -21.76
CA THR A 193 16.50 -1.27 -22.26
C THR A 193 16.57 -1.43 -23.78
N TYR A 194 16.71 -0.33 -24.54
CA TYR A 194 16.91 -0.38 -25.99
C TYR A 194 18.22 -1.07 -26.38
N ARG A 195 19.34 -0.73 -25.72
CA ARG A 195 20.65 -1.39 -25.95
C ARG A 195 20.61 -2.87 -25.58
N ARG A 196 19.88 -3.24 -24.52
CA ARG A 196 19.69 -4.65 -24.14
C ARG A 196 18.89 -5.41 -25.20
N ARG A 197 17.80 -4.82 -25.71
CA ARG A 197 17.00 -5.42 -26.80
C ARG A 197 17.81 -5.57 -28.10
N GLN A 198 18.65 -4.60 -28.45
CA GLN A 198 19.54 -4.68 -29.62
C GLN A 198 20.55 -5.84 -29.50
N ARG A 199 21.13 -6.06 -28.30
CA ARG A 199 22.01 -7.21 -28.05
C ARG A 199 21.30 -8.56 -28.20
N HIS A 200 20.00 -8.62 -27.88
CA HIS A 200 19.20 -9.84 -28.08
C HIS A 200 18.79 -10.05 -29.55
N LYS A 201 18.61 -8.98 -30.34
CA LYS A 201 18.34 -9.11 -31.79
C LYS A 201 19.57 -9.60 -32.55
N ALA A 202 20.75 -9.04 -32.26
CA ALA A 202 22.01 -9.49 -32.88
C ALA A 202 22.26 -11.00 -32.66
N ARG A 203 21.93 -11.54 -31.49
CA ARG A 203 22.02 -12.98 -31.22
C ARG A 203 21.02 -13.83 -32.01
N ARG A 204 19.81 -13.32 -32.28
CA ARG A 204 18.80 -14.04 -33.07
C ARG A 204 19.15 -14.06 -34.55
N ASP A 205 19.72 -12.97 -35.07
CA ASP A 205 20.16 -12.87 -36.47
C ASP A 205 21.38 -13.79 -36.72
N GLU A 206 22.24 -13.97 -35.72
CA GLU A 206 23.39 -14.89 -35.77
C GLU A 206 22.94 -16.38 -35.71
N GLU A 207 21.88 -16.67 -34.96
CA GLU A 207 21.27 -18.01 -34.89
C GLU A 207 20.51 -18.37 -36.19
N THR A 208 19.84 -17.40 -36.84
CA THR A 208 19.19 -17.63 -38.14
C THR A 208 20.17 -17.75 -39.30
N ALA A 209 21.33 -17.08 -39.24
CA ALA A 209 22.41 -17.24 -40.22
C ALA A 209 23.14 -18.58 -40.09
N SER A 210 23.23 -19.13 -38.88
CA SER A 210 23.77 -20.48 -38.62
C SER A 210 22.88 -21.57 -39.23
N GLU A 211 21.56 -21.44 -39.13
CA GLU A 211 20.61 -22.45 -39.62
C GLU A 211 20.47 -22.46 -41.14
N SER A 212 20.71 -21.34 -41.84
CA SER A 212 20.70 -21.34 -43.31
C SER A 212 21.91 -22.07 -43.89
N LYS A 213 23.08 -21.96 -43.25
CA LYS A 213 24.33 -22.58 -43.74
C LYS A 213 24.30 -24.11 -43.68
N ASP A 214 23.64 -24.69 -42.67
CA ASP A 214 23.49 -26.14 -42.53
C ASP A 214 22.61 -26.75 -43.64
N LYS A 215 21.63 -26.00 -44.16
CA LYS A 215 20.76 -26.47 -45.25
C LYS A 215 21.45 -26.54 -46.61
N ASP A 216 22.36 -25.62 -46.89
CA ASP A 216 23.09 -25.60 -48.17
C ASP A 216 24.07 -26.80 -48.27
N ASP A 217 24.68 -27.21 -47.15
CA ASP A 217 25.57 -28.39 -47.12
C ASP A 217 24.81 -29.72 -47.32
N VAL A 218 23.53 -29.79 -46.95
CA VAL A 218 22.70 -31.00 -47.11
C VAL A 218 22.23 -31.18 -48.55
N GLU A 219 22.00 -30.11 -49.30
CA GLU A 219 21.55 -30.20 -50.69
C GLU A 219 22.69 -30.63 -51.64
N GLU A 220 23.94 -30.26 -51.35
CA GLU A 220 25.12 -30.64 -52.16
C GLU A 220 25.45 -32.15 -52.07
N VAL A 221 25.16 -32.83 -50.96
CA VAL A 221 25.39 -34.28 -50.79
C VAL A 221 24.41 -35.14 -51.60
N SER A 222 23.25 -34.59 -51.99
CA SER A 222 22.19 -35.33 -52.69
C SER A 222 22.42 -35.45 -54.21
N GLY A 223 23.43 -34.76 -54.75
CA GLY A 223 23.73 -34.68 -56.17
C GLY A 223 24.67 -35.75 -56.74
N LEU A 224 25.11 -36.75 -55.97
CA LEU A 224 26.07 -37.75 -56.46
C LEU A 224 25.38 -38.84 -57.31
N PRO A 225 25.72 -38.99 -58.61
CA PRO A 225 25.13 -40.03 -59.44
C PRO A 225 25.71 -41.41 -59.08
N THR A 226 24.84 -42.32 -58.63
CA THR A 226 25.18 -43.74 -58.44
C THR A 226 25.49 -44.40 -59.78
N LEU A 227 26.77 -44.68 -60.02
CA LEU A 227 27.27 -45.56 -61.08
C LEU A 227 26.71 -46.97 -60.93
N ARG A 228 25.89 -47.42 -61.89
CA ARG A 228 25.53 -48.84 -62.05
C ARG A 228 26.60 -49.53 -62.88
N VAL A 229 27.27 -50.51 -62.28
CA VAL A 229 28.15 -51.46 -62.97
C VAL A 229 27.29 -52.61 -63.51
N SER A 230 27.54 -52.98 -64.76
CA SER A 230 26.91 -54.08 -65.51
C SER A 230 27.32 -55.46 -65.04
#